data_AF-A0A5K0WWA1-F1
#
_entry.id   AF-A0A5K0WWA1-F1
#
_cell.length_a   1.000
_cell.length_b   1.000
_cell.length_c   1.000
_cell.angle_alpha   90.00
_cell.angle_beta   90.00
_cell.angle_gamma   90.00
#
_symmetry.space_group_name_H-M   'P 1'
#
loop_
_entity.id
_entity.type
_entity.pdbx_description
1 polymer ?
#
loop_
_entity_poly.entity_id
_entity_poly.type
_entity_poly.pdbx_seq_one_letter_code
_entity_poly.pdbx_strand_id
1 'polypeptide(L)'
;GLFIMTGDVLPCFDTSTMVLPNDASCIITVPITLDIAANHGVVVVSENEILDPATVRELKLVGDLLQKPSIQELSDKLAIRSDGRALLDTGNISVRGKAWEDLLRLSSSSDLMIEELLRSRKE
;
A
#
# COMPACT_ATOMS: atom_id res chain seq x y z
N GLY A 1 13.25 6.99 -7.54
CA GLY A 1 11.97 6.59 -6.93
C GLY A 1 11.10 5.97 -8.00
N LEU A 2 10.12 5.18 -7.59
CA LEU A 2 9.17 4.49 -8.45
C LEU A 2 7.76 4.92 -8.05
N PHE A 3 6.89 5.15 -9.02
CA PHE A 3 5.46 5.30 -8.78
C PHE A 3 4.72 4.20 -9.54
N ILE A 4 4.09 3.31 -8.80
CA ILE A 4 3.28 2.21 -9.31
C ILE A 4 1.85 2.72 -9.37
N MET A 5 1.19 2.52 -10.51
CA MET A 5 -0.22 2.83 -10.69
C MET A 5 -0.93 1.60 -11.23
N THR A 6 -2.14 1.35 -10.74
CA THR A 6 -3.01 0.36 -11.36
C THR A 6 -3.74 0.96 -12.57
N GLY A 7 -4.08 0.11 -13.54
CA GLY A 7 -4.78 0.52 -14.76
C GLY A 7 -6.30 0.51 -14.67
N ASP A 8 -6.87 -0.07 -13.61
CA ASP A 8 -8.30 -0.40 -13.48
C ASP A 8 -9.02 0.33 -12.33
N VAL A 9 -8.28 0.89 -11.37
CA VAL A 9 -8.79 1.80 -10.34
C VAL A 9 -8.30 3.21 -10.64
N LEU A 10 -9.21 4.11 -10.98
CA LEU A 10 -8.91 5.51 -11.28
C LEU A 10 -9.38 6.42 -10.13
N PRO A 11 -8.60 6.61 -9.06
CA PRO A 11 -8.98 7.53 -8.01
C PRO A 11 -8.80 8.97 -8.50
N CYS A 12 -9.88 9.75 -8.50
CA CYS A 12 -9.85 11.19 -8.80
C CYS A 12 -9.90 11.98 -7.50
N PHE A 13 -8.77 12.53 -7.08
CA PHE A 13 -8.67 13.38 -5.89
C PHE A 13 -7.63 14.48 -6.09
N ASP A 14 -7.77 15.57 -5.34
CA ASP A 14 -6.82 16.67 -5.36
C ASP A 14 -5.52 16.28 -4.63
N THR A 15 -4.43 16.19 -5.38
CA THR A 15 -3.10 15.82 -4.88
C THR A 15 -2.28 17.03 -4.42
N SER A 16 -2.78 18.26 -4.57
CA SER A 16 -2.04 19.49 -4.25
C SER A 16 -1.57 19.56 -2.80
N THR A 17 -2.25 18.86 -1.89
CA THR A 17 -1.94 18.78 -0.47
C THR A 17 -1.41 17.41 -0.03
N MET A 18 -1.18 16.50 -0.99
CA MET A 18 -0.69 15.17 -0.69
C MET A 18 0.78 15.23 -0.28
N VAL A 19 1.11 14.49 0.76
CA VAL A 19 2.47 14.37 1.27
C VAL A 19 2.95 12.96 1.04
N LEU A 20 4.13 12.82 0.43
CA LEU A 20 4.80 11.54 0.24
C LEU A 20 6.09 11.52 1.05
N PRO A 21 6.37 10.45 1.82
CA PRO A 21 7.61 10.34 2.58
C PRO A 21 8.83 10.33 1.65
N ASN A 22 9.96 10.88 2.10
CA ASN A 22 11.16 11.01 1.27
C ASN A 22 11.93 9.68 1.11
N ASP A 23 11.94 8.83 2.14
CA ASP A 23 12.76 7.60 2.21
C ASP A 23 11.95 6.33 2.48
N ALA A 24 10.66 6.33 2.14
CA ALA A 24 9.77 5.19 2.39
C ALA A 24 8.90 4.83 1.17
N SER A 25 8.24 3.67 1.27
CA SER A 25 7.08 3.34 0.44
C SER A 25 5.79 3.91 1.06
N CYS A 26 4.85 4.28 0.22
CA CYS A 26 3.56 4.85 0.63
C CYS A 26 2.46 4.31 -0.27
N ILE A 27 1.45 3.68 0.33
CA ILE A 27 0.24 3.21 -0.35
C ILE A 27 -0.79 4.34 -0.33
N ILE A 28 -1.31 4.69 -1.49
CA ILE A 28 -2.42 5.63 -1.59
C ILE A 28 -3.71 4.85 -1.37
N THR A 29 -4.50 5.29 -0.39
CA THR A 29 -5.75 4.62 -0.02
C THR A 29 -6.94 5.57 -0.14
N VAL A 30 -8.14 4.98 -0.26
CA VAL A 30 -9.41 5.72 -0.27
C VAL A 30 -10.38 5.04 0.71
N PRO A 31 -11.08 5.79 1.58
CA PRO A 31 -12.13 5.24 2.41
C PRO A 31 -13.30 4.71 1.57
N ILE A 32 -13.68 3.44 1.77
CA ILE A 32 -14.70 2.76 0.98
C ILE A 32 -15.72 2.03 1.86
N THR A 33 -16.92 1.77 1.34
CA THR A 33 -17.96 1.00 2.02
C THR A 33 -17.58 -0.49 2.10
N LEU A 34 -18.09 -1.19 3.13
CA LEU A 34 -17.66 -2.55 3.45
C LEU A 34 -18.04 -3.58 2.38
N ASP A 35 -19.12 -3.35 1.64
CA ASP A 35 -19.55 -4.18 0.51
C ASP A 35 -18.55 -4.15 -0.66
N ILE A 36 -17.95 -2.99 -0.93
CA ILE A 36 -16.89 -2.86 -1.93
C ILE A 36 -15.56 -3.42 -1.39
N ALA A 37 -15.26 -3.14 -0.13
CA ALA A 37 -14.04 -3.61 0.54
C ALA A 37 -13.87 -5.14 0.45
N ALA A 38 -14.98 -5.90 0.57
CA ALA A 38 -14.97 -7.35 0.49
C ALA A 38 -14.49 -7.92 -0.86
N ASN A 39 -14.44 -7.09 -1.90
CA ASN A 39 -14.04 -7.49 -3.25
C ASN A 39 -12.62 -7.01 -3.63
N HIS A 40 -11.93 -6.29 -2.74
CA HIS A 40 -10.66 -5.62 -3.04
C HIS A 40 -9.61 -5.81 -1.93
N GLY A 41 -8.41 -5.27 -2.15
CA GLY A 41 -7.39 -5.14 -1.12
C GLY A 41 -7.77 -4.07 -0.10
N VAL A 42 -7.58 -4.36 1.19
CA VAL A 42 -7.87 -3.45 2.30
C VAL A 42 -6.63 -3.26 3.15
N VAL A 43 -6.21 -2.01 3.33
CA VAL A 43 -5.09 -1.63 4.19
C VAL A 43 -5.56 -1.51 5.63
N VAL A 44 -4.91 -2.23 6.53
CA VAL A 44 -5.05 -2.07 7.98
C VAL A 44 -3.92 -1.18 8.47
N VAL A 45 -4.28 -0.10 9.18
CA VAL A 45 -3.28 0.80 9.78
C VAL A 45 -2.81 0.26 11.12
N SER A 46 -1.51 0.38 11.38
CA SER A 46 -0.93 0.12 12.69
C SER A 46 -1.31 1.25 13.67
N GLU A 47 -1.35 0.94 14.96
CA GLU A 47 -1.46 1.94 16.03
C GLU A 47 -0.21 2.84 16.12
N ASN A 48 0.91 2.40 15.53
CA ASN A 48 2.15 3.18 15.48
C ASN A 48 2.10 4.22 14.36
N GLU A 49 2.45 5.46 14.72
CA GLU A 49 2.56 6.59 13.80
C GLU A 49 4.02 6.87 13.47
N ILE A 50 4.31 7.18 12.20
CA ILE A 50 5.55 7.87 11.88
C ILE A 50 5.22 9.36 11.83
N LEU A 51 5.82 10.09 12.77
CA LEU A 51 5.96 11.54 12.66
C LEU A 51 7.15 11.79 11.74
N ASP A 52 6.92 12.07 10.46
CA ASP A 52 7.96 12.71 9.64
C ASP A 52 7.99 14.20 10.01
N PRO A 53 9.06 14.71 10.65
CA PRO A 53 9.15 16.11 11.10
C PRO A 53 9.02 17.12 9.97
N ALA A 54 9.24 16.69 8.71
CA ALA A 54 9.10 17.54 7.53
C ALA A 54 7.64 17.69 7.06
N THR A 55 6.69 16.97 7.67
CA THR A 55 5.32 16.87 7.18
C THR A 55 4.31 17.23 8.26
N VAL A 56 3.45 18.22 7.98
CA VAL A 56 2.39 18.67 8.89
C VAL A 56 1.23 17.65 8.97
N ARG A 57 1.27 16.59 8.16
CA ARG A 57 0.21 15.59 8.03
C ARG A 57 0.69 14.23 8.53
N GLU A 58 -0.20 13.58 9.28
CA GLU A 58 0.04 12.30 9.93
C GLU A 58 0.03 11.17 8.89
N LEU A 59 1.16 10.44 8.78
CA LEU A 59 1.26 9.22 8.00
C LEU A 59 1.13 8.02 8.95
N LYS A 60 0.22 7.10 8.61
CA LYS A 60 0.02 5.86 9.37
C LYS A 60 0.86 4.73 8.79
N LEU A 61 1.48 3.94 9.66
CA LEU A 61 2.13 2.71 9.25
C LEU A 61 1.10 1.69 8.77
N VAL A 62 1.46 0.91 7.75
CA VAL A 62 0.66 -0.24 7.32
C VAL A 62 0.96 -1.39 8.28
N GLY A 63 -0.07 -1.91 8.94
CA GLY A 63 0.01 -3.07 9.83
C GLY A 63 -0.31 -4.39 9.14
N ASP A 64 -1.25 -4.38 8.20
CA ASP A 64 -1.67 -5.55 7.43
C ASP A 64 -2.28 -5.15 6.08
N LEU A 65 -2.34 -6.08 5.13
CA LEU A 65 -3.01 -5.92 3.84
C LEU A 65 -3.89 -7.15 3.60
N LEU A 66 -5.21 -6.96 3.68
CA LEU A 66 -6.19 -8.02 3.53
C LEU A 66 -6.68 -8.09 2.09
N GLN A 67 -6.65 -9.26 1.46
CA GLN A 67 -7.04 -9.42 0.06
C GLN A 67 -8.44 -10.05 -0.04
N LYS A 68 -9.42 -9.28 -0.52
CA LYS A 68 -10.83 -9.68 -0.64
C LYS A 68 -11.40 -10.25 0.67
N PRO A 69 -11.28 -9.49 1.79
CA PRO A 69 -11.62 -10.00 3.11
C PRO A 69 -13.12 -10.20 3.30
N SER A 70 -13.48 -11.10 4.20
CA SER A 70 -14.86 -11.16 4.70
C SER A 70 -15.17 -10.00 5.65
N ILE A 71 -16.45 -9.68 5.89
CA ILE A 71 -16.85 -8.67 6.89
C ILE A 71 -16.34 -9.05 8.29
N GLN A 72 -16.35 -10.34 8.62
CA GLN A 72 -15.83 -10.82 9.91
C GLN A 72 -14.33 -10.55 10.03
N GLU A 73 -13.57 -10.84 8.98
CA GLU A 73 -12.12 -10.58 8.95
C GLU A 73 -11.80 -9.09 9.06
N LEU A 74 -12.56 -8.23 8.38
CA LEU A 74 -12.44 -6.77 8.53
C LEU A 74 -12.64 -6.33 9.99
N SER A 75 -13.62 -6.92 10.68
CA SER A 75 -13.88 -6.63 12.09
C SER A 75 -12.76 -7.16 13.00
N ASP A 76 -12.35 -8.40 12.82
CA ASP A 76 -11.35 -9.09 13.65
C ASP A 76 -9.97 -8.41 13.54
N LYS A 77 -9.65 -7.88 12.36
CA LYS A 77 -8.41 -7.18 12.07
C LYS A 77 -8.46 -5.68 12.34
N LEU A 78 -9.55 -5.17 12.92
CA LEU A 78 -9.75 -3.74 13.20
C LEU A 78 -9.57 -2.85 11.95
N ALA A 79 -9.95 -3.37 10.78
CA ALA A 79 -9.87 -2.67 9.50
C ALA A 79 -11.01 -1.67 9.28
N ILE A 80 -12.07 -1.77 10.08
CA ILE A 80 -13.25 -0.90 10.03
C ILE A 80 -12.98 0.36 10.86
N ARG A 81 -12.95 1.52 10.20
CA ARG A 81 -12.75 2.83 10.82
C ARG A 81 -13.99 3.25 11.61
N SER A 82 -13.82 4.27 12.45
CA SER A 82 -14.90 4.88 13.25
C SER A 82 -16.07 5.43 12.42
N ASP A 83 -15.85 5.74 11.14
CA ASP A 83 -16.88 6.18 10.20
C ASP A 83 -17.55 5.01 9.45
N GLY A 84 -17.29 3.76 9.85
CA GLY A 84 -17.86 2.54 9.28
C GLY A 84 -17.26 2.13 7.94
N ARG A 85 -16.15 2.74 7.51
CA ARG A 85 -15.49 2.46 6.22
C ARG A 85 -14.15 1.74 6.40
N ALA A 86 -13.69 1.09 5.34
CA ALA A 86 -12.36 0.48 5.27
C ALA A 86 -11.44 1.30 4.34
N LEU A 87 -10.12 1.12 4.45
CA LEU A 87 -9.16 1.77 3.56
C LEU A 87 -8.85 0.86 2.37
N LEU A 88 -9.36 1.22 1.20
CA LEU A 88 -9.10 0.50 -0.04
C LEU A 88 -7.63 0.66 -0.45
N ASP A 89 -6.95 -0.44 -0.76
CA ASP A 89 -5.72 -0.39 -1.54
C ASP A 89 -6.06 -0.02 -2.99
N THR A 90 -5.62 1.16 -3.42
CA THR A 90 -5.91 1.64 -4.78
C THR A 90 -4.95 1.07 -5.82
N GLY A 91 -3.94 0.28 -5.42
CA GLY A 91 -2.87 -0.16 -6.31
C GLY A 91 -1.92 0.96 -6.73
N ASN A 92 -2.05 2.16 -6.13
CA ASN A 92 -1.13 3.27 -6.35
C ASN A 92 -0.12 3.35 -5.20
N ILE A 93 1.16 3.17 -5.52
CA ILE A 93 2.24 3.07 -4.52
C ILE A 93 3.40 3.96 -4.95
N SER A 94 3.81 4.86 -4.05
CA SER A 94 5.03 5.66 -4.20
C SER A 94 6.16 5.01 -3.43
N VAL A 95 7.34 4.85 -4.04
CA VAL A 95 8.56 4.40 -3.37
C VAL A 95 9.69 5.39 -3.63
N ARG A 96 10.20 6.00 -2.56
CA ARG A 96 11.19 7.09 -2.65
C ARG A 96 12.41 6.82 -1.77
N GLY A 97 13.50 7.51 -2.11
CA GLY A 97 14.74 7.51 -1.34
C GLY A 97 15.25 6.11 -1.01
N LYS A 98 15.57 5.88 0.27
CA LYS A 98 16.15 4.62 0.74
C LYS A 98 15.34 3.38 0.36
N ALA A 99 14.02 3.42 0.47
CA ALA A 99 13.15 2.30 0.10
C ALA A 99 13.28 1.92 -1.39
N TRP A 100 13.50 2.88 -2.29
CA TRP A 100 13.72 2.59 -3.70
C TRP A 100 15.08 1.94 -3.95
N GLU A 101 16.13 2.40 -3.27
CA GLU A 101 17.45 1.75 -3.36
C GLU A 101 17.40 0.31 -2.86
N ASP A 102 16.68 0.06 -1.76
CA ASP A 102 16.57 -1.27 -1.18
C ASP A 102 15.79 -2.22 -2.10
N LEU A 103 14.74 -1.74 -2.78
CA LEU A 103 14.06 -2.51 -3.83
C LEU A 103 15.00 -2.85 -4.99
N LEU A 104 15.80 -1.91 -5.47
CA LEU A 104 16.77 -2.17 -6.54
C LEU A 104 17.80 -3.22 -6.10
N ARG A 105 18.35 -3.08 -4.88
CA ARG A 105 19.28 -4.06 -4.32
C ARG A 105 18.65 -5.44 -4.23
N LEU A 106 17.42 -5.54 -3.72
CA LEU A 106 16.68 -6.79 -3.64
C LEU A 106 16.50 -7.41 -5.03
N SER A 107 16.08 -6.62 -6.03
CA SER A 107 15.90 -7.10 -7.40
C SER A 107 17.18 -7.63 -8.04
N SER A 108 18.33 -7.02 -7.73
CA SER A 108 19.65 -7.44 -8.22
C SER A 108 20.32 -8.54 -7.40
N SER A 109 19.72 -8.94 -6.26
CA SER A 109 20.34 -9.89 -5.33
C SER A 109 20.03 -11.35 -5.65
N SER A 110 19.16 -11.60 -6.63
CA SER A 110 18.56 -12.92 -6.88
C SER A 110 18.72 -13.36 -8.34
N ASP A 111 19.93 -13.21 -8.89
CA ASP A 111 20.27 -13.65 -10.26
C ASP A 111 19.82 -15.10 -10.52
N LEU A 112 20.05 -16.01 -9.56
CA LEU A 112 19.63 -17.41 -9.66
C LEU A 112 18.12 -17.60 -9.77
N MET A 113 17.33 -16.82 -9.02
CA MET A 113 15.87 -16.91 -9.05
C MET A 113 15.33 -16.34 -10.37
N ILE A 114 15.93 -15.25 -10.87
CA ILE A 114 15.59 -14.68 -12.18
C ILE A 114 15.94 -15.66 -13.29
N GLU A 115 17.14 -16.26 -13.28
CA GLU A 115 17.54 -17.27 -14.26
C GLU A 115 16.61 -18.50 -14.22
N GLU A 116 16.23 -18.95 -13.03
CA GLU A 116 15.30 -20.07 -12.88
C GLU A 116 13.90 -19.74 -13.39
N LEU A 117 13.38 -18.54 -13.13
CA LEU A 117 12.12 -18.07 -13.67
C LEU A 117 12.16 -18.00 -15.21
N LEU A 118 13.22 -17.41 -15.77
CA LEU A 118 13.41 -17.30 -17.23
C LEU A 118 13.52 -18.67 -17.91
N ARG A 119 14.20 -19.63 -17.26
CA ARG A 119 14.37 -21.00 -17.77
C ARG A 119 13.10 -21.83 -17.63
N SER A 120 12.46 -21.78 -16.47
CA SER A 120 11.31 -22.64 -16.14
C SER A 120 9.98 -22.09 -16.67
N ARG A 121 9.88 -20.77 -16.84
CA ARG A 121 8.65 -20.03 -17.16
C ARG A 121 7.49 -20.31 -16.20
N LYS A 122 7.81 -20.68 -14.97
CA LYS A 122 6.84 -20.90 -13.91
C LYS A 122 6.99 -19.78 -12.89
N GLU A 123 5.93 -18.98 -12.74
CA GLU A 123 5.74 -18.08 -11.59
C GLU A 123 5.36 -18.89 -10.34
#